data_AF-A0A9P3C004-F1
#
_entry.id   AF-A0A9P3C004-F1
#
_cell.length_a   1.000
_cell.length_b   1.000
_cell.length_c   1.000
_cell.angle_alpha   90.00
_cell.angle_beta   90.00
_cell.angle_gamma   90.00
#
_symmetry.space_group_name_H-M   'P 1'
#
loop_
_entity.id
_entity.type
_entity.pdbx_description
1 polymer ?
#
loop_
_entity_poly.entity_id
_entity_poly.type
_entity_poly.pdbx_seq_one_letter_code
_entity_poly.pdbx_strand_id
1 'polypeptide(L)'
;MWAIADPSSSIRRIQIKTRSGEAILGQLKAPTVIVNVTDFNSMLYFQWNFSSGTMNLYTTEDPNNPDMKTFDLSGWTVAFRTSLSREAIPPSDPSYPGYVAKMDLPSSSIFSIAKLYIKSQESPGYYPEGSNFQGIDWSKESDATQNHFQQLRVVWMDAMSRGGLTNIAVMLQTEKPQTVNPLAPTFPPTSIDYSVYPWKDPVYPLPPSNNSNSNALCYLIMTSKETPPVPPQIAYTGTWVNTDPSEPGRGAILCMSDALFWESWLLPLLQVINRATQIQPYNPHLIPWEGHPGVTQSASASTSVTFTSGGQAFSITGKNAVSINCTSFGQWYSKSDMSFTMQYKLNFAVTRVDDGGLQILCTSSRVSKGPVSYHTENINWTPAWDVIGHMCQDSAGGSFERSLEVYRDNLLNDLAGVNKLILPGAGDYLCSNVMFTKPGALVTNLAYNGAAAPGEKIRIPDILKDAPPRQRGLAGATYSPPERVSLVSKSIPIVQDGHPDSI
;
A
#
# COMPACT_ATOMS: atom_id res chain seq x y z
N MET A 1 18.01 -2.25 2.64
CA MET A 1 19.13 -3.02 2.02
C MET A 1 20.50 -2.51 2.50
N TRP A 2 20.72 -2.52 3.80
CA TRP A 2 21.96 -2.07 4.45
C TRP A 2 23.26 -2.78 4.01
N ALA A 3 23.24 -4.11 3.84
CA ALA A 3 24.43 -4.90 3.50
C ALA A 3 25.01 -4.62 2.10
N ILE A 4 24.22 -4.04 1.19
CA ILE A 4 24.64 -3.68 -0.17
C ILE A 4 25.40 -2.36 -0.17
N ALA A 5 24.98 -1.41 0.67
CA ALA A 5 25.50 -0.06 0.68
C ALA A 5 26.77 0.10 1.55
N ASP A 6 26.96 -0.78 2.54
CA ASP A 6 28.15 -0.80 3.41
C ASP A 6 29.44 -1.15 2.61
N PRO A 7 30.43 -0.23 2.53
CA PRO A 7 31.70 -0.48 1.85
C PRO A 7 32.53 -1.62 2.46
N SER A 8 32.32 -1.92 3.75
CA SER A 8 33.01 -3.01 4.47
C SER A 8 32.33 -4.36 4.29
N SER A 9 31.17 -4.39 3.62
CA SER A 9 30.43 -5.62 3.38
C SER A 9 31.26 -6.62 2.59
N SER A 10 31.30 -7.85 3.07
CA SER A 10 31.98 -8.97 2.39
C SER A 10 31.38 -9.28 1.01
N ILE A 11 30.16 -8.82 0.70
CA ILE A 11 29.59 -8.88 -0.66
C ILE A 11 30.40 -8.08 -1.68
N ARG A 12 31.20 -7.10 -1.22
CA ARG A 12 32.05 -6.28 -2.08
C ARG A 12 33.44 -6.89 -2.32
N ARG A 13 33.71 -8.08 -1.78
CA ARG A 13 34.98 -8.77 -1.97
C ARG A 13 34.75 -10.20 -2.44
N ILE A 14 35.40 -10.58 -3.53
CA ILE A 14 35.45 -11.95 -4.00
C ILE A 14 36.85 -12.49 -3.73
N GLN A 15 36.93 -13.58 -2.96
CA GLN A 15 38.16 -14.31 -2.74
C GLN A 15 37.85 -15.80 -2.72
N ILE A 16 38.05 -16.44 -3.87
CA ILE A 16 37.83 -17.87 -4.04
C ILE A 16 39.08 -18.47 -4.62
N LYS A 17 39.41 -19.66 -4.12
CA LYS A 17 40.40 -20.53 -4.71
C LYS A 17 39.86 -21.95 -4.69
N THR A 18 39.81 -22.62 -5.84
CA THR A 18 39.46 -24.04 -5.92
C THR A 18 40.66 -24.88 -5.46
N ARG A 19 40.41 -26.14 -5.09
CA ARG A 19 41.51 -27.08 -4.78
C ARG A 19 42.40 -27.30 -6.00
N SER A 20 41.81 -27.23 -7.19
CA SER A 20 42.46 -27.40 -8.47
C SER A 20 43.43 -26.26 -8.79
N GLY A 21 43.33 -25.09 -8.16
CA GLY A 21 44.26 -23.98 -8.34
C GLY A 21 43.66 -22.74 -8.99
N GLU A 22 42.46 -22.84 -9.57
CA GLU A 22 41.71 -21.70 -10.09
C GLU A 22 41.40 -20.72 -8.98
N ALA A 23 41.40 -19.43 -9.30
CA ALA A 23 41.15 -18.43 -8.30
C ALA A 23 40.49 -17.20 -8.92
N ILE A 24 39.62 -16.58 -8.14
CA ILE A 24 39.11 -15.24 -8.41
C ILE A 24 39.32 -14.39 -7.16
N LEU A 25 40.04 -13.29 -7.35
CA LEU A 25 40.42 -12.33 -6.32
C LEU A 25 40.02 -10.96 -6.82
N GLY A 26 38.94 -10.38 -6.30
CA GLY A 26 38.43 -9.12 -6.81
C GLY A 26 37.78 -8.25 -5.75
N GLN A 27 37.85 -6.94 -5.98
CA GLN A 27 37.11 -5.92 -5.26
C GLN A 27 35.95 -5.47 -6.14
N LEU A 28 34.74 -5.56 -5.63
CA LEU A 28 33.53 -5.15 -6.32
C LEU A 28 33.12 -3.74 -5.88
N LYS A 29 32.54 -3.00 -6.82
CA LYS A 29 31.72 -1.83 -6.53
C LYS A 29 30.43 -2.27 -5.82
N ALA A 30 29.58 -1.31 -5.47
CA ALA A 30 28.24 -1.62 -4.97
C ALA A 30 27.55 -2.61 -5.93
N PRO A 31 26.99 -3.73 -5.41
CA PRO A 31 26.30 -4.68 -6.26
C PRO A 31 25.05 -4.03 -6.87
N THR A 32 24.80 -4.35 -8.13
CA THR A 32 23.61 -3.90 -8.86
C THR A 32 22.82 -5.11 -9.34
N VAL A 33 21.54 -4.89 -9.61
CA VAL A 33 20.66 -5.91 -10.19
C VAL A 33 19.98 -5.34 -11.43
N ILE A 34 19.78 -6.20 -12.43
CA ILE A 34 18.93 -5.92 -13.58
C ILE A 34 17.60 -6.61 -13.32
N VAL A 35 16.49 -5.86 -13.40
CA VAL A 35 15.14 -6.43 -13.32
C VAL A 35 14.82 -7.06 -14.67
N ASN A 36 14.62 -8.37 -14.68
CA ASN A 36 14.31 -9.12 -15.90
C ASN A 36 12.81 -9.07 -16.17
N VAL A 37 12.42 -8.46 -17.29
CA VAL A 37 11.02 -8.28 -17.69
C VAL A 37 10.71 -8.93 -19.03
N THR A 38 11.65 -9.68 -19.62
CA THR A 38 11.57 -10.20 -20.98
C THR A 38 11.23 -11.68 -21.08
N ASP A 39 11.72 -12.53 -20.17
CA ASP A 39 11.58 -14.00 -20.31
C ASP A 39 10.97 -14.73 -19.10
N PHE A 40 10.68 -14.02 -18.00
CA PHE A 40 10.07 -14.51 -16.73
C PHE A 40 10.71 -15.75 -16.07
N ASN A 41 11.78 -16.32 -16.64
CA ASN A 41 12.47 -17.51 -16.12
C ASN A 41 13.32 -17.20 -14.88
N SER A 42 13.77 -15.95 -14.76
CA SER A 42 14.41 -15.39 -13.58
C SER A 42 13.88 -13.99 -13.34
N MET A 43 13.66 -13.58 -12.09
CA MET A 43 13.21 -12.20 -11.81
C MET A 43 14.34 -11.18 -11.97
N LEU A 44 15.59 -11.59 -11.69
CA LEU A 44 16.72 -10.68 -11.59
C LEU A 44 17.97 -11.27 -12.25
N TYR A 45 18.83 -10.38 -12.75
CA TYR A 45 20.24 -10.68 -12.97
C TYR A 45 21.08 -9.93 -11.94
N PHE A 46 21.93 -10.64 -11.21
CA PHE A 46 22.90 -10.04 -10.30
C PHE A 46 24.16 -9.65 -11.08
N GLN A 47 24.71 -8.47 -10.80
CA GLN A 47 25.92 -7.98 -11.45
C GLN A 47 27.10 -7.93 -10.49
N TRP A 48 28.17 -8.64 -10.85
CA TRP A 48 29.50 -8.37 -10.32
C TRP A 48 30.10 -7.19 -11.06
N ASN A 49 30.24 -6.05 -10.39
CA ASN A 49 30.89 -4.87 -10.94
C ASN A 49 32.31 -4.76 -10.37
N PHE A 50 33.31 -5.31 -11.06
CA PHE A 50 34.68 -5.28 -10.57
C PHE A 50 35.28 -3.88 -10.65
N SER A 51 35.76 -3.40 -9.51
CA SER A 51 36.62 -2.20 -9.44
C SER A 51 38.08 -2.56 -9.77
N SER A 52 38.53 -3.72 -9.31
CA SER A 52 39.86 -4.29 -9.59
C SER A 52 39.87 -5.78 -9.29
N GLY A 53 40.81 -6.54 -9.85
CA GLY A 53 41.02 -7.91 -9.45
C GLY A 53 41.75 -8.74 -10.49
N THR A 54 42.01 -10.00 -10.13
CA THR A 54 42.62 -10.99 -11.01
C THR A 54 41.85 -12.29 -10.94
N MET A 55 41.73 -12.97 -12.07
CA MET A 55 41.17 -14.31 -12.16
C MET A 55 42.11 -15.23 -12.93
N ASN A 56 42.32 -16.43 -12.42
CA ASN A 56 43.12 -17.47 -13.09
C ASN A 56 42.20 -18.65 -13.38
N LEU A 57 42.07 -19.00 -14.66
CA LEU A 57 41.26 -20.12 -15.14
C LEU A 57 42.11 -21.08 -15.94
N TYR A 58 41.80 -22.38 -15.86
CA TYR A 58 42.38 -23.37 -16.77
C TYR A 58 41.90 -23.14 -18.20
N THR A 59 42.79 -23.36 -19.16
CA THR A 59 42.50 -23.19 -20.59
C THR A 59 42.03 -24.48 -21.26
N THR A 60 42.08 -25.60 -20.53
CA THR A 60 41.78 -26.96 -20.97
C THR A 60 41.14 -27.76 -19.83
N GLU A 61 40.33 -28.77 -20.18
CA GLU A 61 39.70 -29.70 -19.23
C GLU A 61 40.64 -30.88 -18.87
N ASP A 62 41.82 -31.00 -19.50
CA ASP A 62 42.80 -32.04 -19.17
C ASP A 62 43.40 -31.79 -17.78
N PRO A 63 43.15 -32.66 -16.77
CA PRO A 63 43.62 -32.45 -15.41
C PRO A 63 45.15 -32.48 -15.27
N ASN A 64 45.88 -32.97 -16.29
CA ASN A 64 47.34 -33.02 -16.27
C ASN A 64 47.99 -31.79 -16.91
N ASN A 65 47.22 -30.93 -17.57
CA ASN A 65 47.74 -29.70 -18.14
C ASN A 65 47.52 -28.52 -17.16
N PRO A 66 48.59 -27.95 -16.59
CA PRO A 66 48.49 -26.84 -15.65
C PRO A 66 48.31 -25.46 -16.30
N ASP A 67 48.11 -25.39 -17.62
CA ASP A 67 48.04 -24.13 -18.36
C ASP A 67 46.82 -23.31 -17.96
N MET A 68 47.09 -22.17 -17.34
CA MET A 68 46.09 -21.21 -16.91
C MET A 68 46.24 -19.88 -17.66
N LYS A 69 45.10 -19.24 -17.88
CA LYS A 69 45.02 -17.85 -18.36
C LYS A 69 44.65 -16.94 -17.20
N THR A 70 45.43 -15.87 -17.04
CA THR A 70 45.15 -14.79 -16.10
C THR A 70 44.38 -13.67 -16.78
N PHE A 71 43.31 -13.24 -16.13
CA PHE A 71 42.47 -12.13 -16.55
C PHE A 71 42.58 -10.99 -15.54
N ASP A 72 42.78 -9.76 -16.03
CA ASP A 72 42.54 -8.56 -15.24
C ASP A 72 41.04 -8.27 -15.24
N LEU A 73 40.46 -8.19 -14.05
CA LEU A 73 39.03 -7.97 -13.85
C LEU A 73 38.68 -6.49 -13.74
N SER A 74 39.66 -5.58 -13.79
CA SER A 74 39.42 -4.15 -13.59
C SER A 74 38.42 -3.62 -14.61
N GLY A 75 37.26 -3.14 -14.13
CA GLY A 75 36.18 -2.64 -14.96
C GLY A 75 35.25 -3.71 -15.55
N TRP A 76 35.46 -5.00 -15.27
CA TRP A 76 34.54 -6.04 -15.71
C TRP A 76 33.17 -5.91 -15.05
N THR A 77 32.12 -6.15 -15.82
CA THR A 77 30.76 -6.37 -15.33
C THR A 77 30.31 -7.75 -15.74
N VAL A 78 29.90 -8.59 -14.79
CA VAL A 78 29.39 -9.92 -15.10
C VAL A 78 27.99 -10.05 -14.55
N ALA A 79 27.00 -10.24 -15.44
CA ALA A 79 25.61 -10.45 -15.10
C ALA A 79 25.23 -11.93 -15.18
N PHE A 80 24.52 -12.43 -14.17
CA PHE A 80 24.01 -13.80 -14.15
C PHE A 80 22.66 -13.90 -13.47
N ARG A 81 21.89 -14.91 -13.89
CA ARG A 81 20.54 -15.17 -13.38
C ARG A 81 20.54 -15.44 -11.89
N THR A 82 19.58 -14.84 -11.20
CA THR A 82 19.29 -15.14 -9.80
C THR A 82 17.80 -15.01 -9.50
N SER A 83 17.38 -15.52 -8.35
CA SER A 83 16.05 -15.30 -7.81
C SER A 83 16.14 -14.73 -6.39
N LEU A 84 15.09 -14.02 -6.01
CA LEU A 84 14.87 -13.70 -4.61
C LEU A 84 14.20 -14.89 -3.94
N SER A 85 14.67 -15.20 -2.74
CA SER A 85 14.06 -16.21 -1.90
C SER A 85 13.91 -15.66 -0.49
N ARG A 86 13.02 -16.29 0.26
CA ARG A 86 12.71 -15.94 1.63
C ARG A 86 12.83 -17.18 2.49
N GLU A 87 13.35 -16.98 3.70
CA GLU A 87 13.41 -18.03 4.70
C GLU A 87 13.13 -17.42 6.08
N ALA A 88 12.42 -18.15 6.93
CA ALA A 88 12.24 -17.77 8.32
C ALA A 88 13.57 -17.93 9.08
N ILE A 89 13.92 -16.96 9.91
CA ILE A 89 15.09 -17.04 10.78
C ILE A 89 14.60 -17.60 12.12
N PRO A 90 14.95 -18.85 12.48
CA PRO A 90 14.55 -19.41 13.76
C PRO A 90 15.25 -18.66 14.92
N PRO A 91 14.65 -18.60 16.12
CA PRO A 91 15.30 -18.00 17.29
C PRO A 91 16.65 -18.63 17.68
N SER A 92 16.90 -19.87 17.23
CA SER A 92 18.18 -20.58 17.42
C SER A 92 19.29 -20.11 16.48
N ASP A 93 19.00 -19.32 15.45
CA ASP A 93 20.01 -18.79 14.53
C ASP A 93 20.90 -17.76 15.27
N PRO A 94 22.25 -17.87 15.20
CA PRO A 94 23.16 -16.93 15.88
C PRO A 94 22.98 -15.46 15.48
N SER A 95 22.43 -15.19 14.30
CA SER A 95 22.16 -13.82 13.82
C SER A 95 20.86 -13.23 14.40
N TYR A 96 19.95 -14.06 14.91
CA TYR A 96 18.63 -13.64 15.39
C TYR A 96 18.70 -12.56 16.49
N PRO A 97 19.50 -12.70 17.58
CA PRO A 97 19.57 -11.69 18.63
C PRO A 97 20.08 -10.34 18.11
N GLY A 98 21.00 -10.37 17.15
CA GLY A 98 21.54 -9.16 16.52
C GLY A 98 20.49 -8.41 15.71
N TYR A 99 19.56 -9.12 15.06
CA TYR A 99 18.44 -8.47 14.37
C TYR A 99 17.41 -7.92 15.35
N VAL A 100 17.05 -8.67 16.40
CA VAL A 100 16.11 -8.20 17.43
C VAL A 100 16.63 -6.92 18.10
N ALA A 101 17.90 -6.90 18.51
CA ALA A 101 18.51 -5.72 19.15
C ALA A 101 18.50 -4.49 18.23
N LYS A 102 18.67 -4.68 16.91
CA LYS A 102 18.63 -3.59 15.93
C LYS A 102 17.22 -3.06 15.65
N MET A 103 16.20 -3.89 15.89
CA MET A 103 14.80 -3.52 15.67
C MET A 103 14.19 -2.78 16.87
N ASP A 104 14.86 -2.80 18.03
CA ASP A 104 14.44 -2.09 19.27
C ASP A 104 12.97 -2.37 19.66
N LEU A 105 12.58 -3.65 19.61
CA LEU A 105 11.20 -4.06 19.88
C LEU A 105 10.94 -4.25 21.39
N PRO A 106 9.70 -3.96 21.87
CA PRO A 106 9.30 -4.32 23.22
C PRO A 106 9.52 -5.80 23.54
N SER A 107 9.93 -6.11 24.77
CA SER A 107 10.17 -7.49 25.21
C SER A 107 8.90 -8.37 25.20
N SER A 108 7.72 -7.75 25.24
CA SER A 108 6.42 -8.42 25.14
C SER A 108 5.93 -8.66 23.71
N SER A 109 6.71 -8.26 22.69
CA SER A 109 6.33 -8.39 21.30
C SER A 109 6.30 -9.84 20.83
N ILE A 110 5.23 -10.22 20.14
CA ILE A 110 5.07 -11.55 19.56
C ILE A 110 5.35 -11.45 18.06
N PHE A 111 6.46 -12.01 17.58
CA PHE A 111 6.87 -11.93 16.18
C PHE A 111 7.75 -13.10 15.75
N SER A 112 7.94 -13.24 14.45
CA SER A 112 9.02 -14.01 13.83
C SER A 112 9.79 -13.11 12.87
N ILE A 113 11.00 -13.53 12.51
CA ILE A 113 11.86 -12.81 11.58
C ILE A 113 12.00 -13.64 10.30
N ALA A 114 11.97 -13.01 9.15
CA ALA A 114 12.32 -13.63 7.88
C ALA A 114 13.43 -12.84 7.19
N LYS A 115 14.37 -13.54 6.54
CA LYS A 115 15.38 -12.95 5.68
C LYS A 115 14.94 -13.05 4.23
N LEU A 116 15.17 -11.97 3.48
CA LEU A 116 15.14 -11.95 2.03
C LEU A 116 16.59 -12.06 1.55
N TYR A 117 16.85 -13.03 0.68
CA TYR A 117 18.19 -13.29 0.18
C TYR A 117 18.19 -13.62 -1.30
N ILE A 118 19.36 -13.41 -1.91
CA ILE A 118 19.65 -13.77 -3.29
C ILE A 118 19.93 -15.28 -3.32
N LYS A 119 19.04 -16.04 -3.95
CA LYS A 119 19.18 -17.49 -4.09
C LYS A 119 20.00 -17.82 -5.32
N SER A 120 20.98 -18.71 -5.15
CA SER A 120 21.67 -19.36 -6.26
C SER A 120 20.66 -20.24 -7.01
N GLN A 121 20.47 -20.00 -8.30
CA GLN A 121 19.71 -20.93 -9.14
C GLN A 121 20.61 -22.13 -9.52
N GLU A 122 20.01 -23.31 -9.60
CA GLU A 122 20.71 -24.57 -9.92
C GLU A 122 21.38 -24.56 -11.30
N SER A 123 20.95 -23.68 -12.21
CA SER A 123 21.66 -23.38 -13.45
C SER A 123 21.67 -21.87 -13.69
N PRO A 124 22.69 -21.13 -13.21
CA PRO A 124 22.72 -19.70 -13.40
C PRO A 124 23.09 -19.41 -14.87
N GLY A 125 22.13 -18.93 -15.66
CA GLY A 125 22.41 -18.46 -17.01
C GLY A 125 23.31 -17.22 -16.96
N TYR A 126 24.38 -17.22 -17.74
CA TYR A 126 25.13 -16.00 -18.07
C TYR A 126 24.21 -15.06 -18.86
N TYR A 127 24.27 -13.76 -18.59
CA TYR A 127 23.51 -12.75 -19.32
C TYR A 127 24.47 -11.85 -20.12
N PRO A 128 24.70 -12.18 -21.41
CA PRO A 128 25.67 -11.47 -22.24
C PRO A 128 25.41 -9.97 -22.35
N GLU A 129 24.15 -9.59 -22.55
CA GLU A 129 23.75 -8.20 -22.81
C GLU A 129 23.97 -7.30 -21.59
N GLY A 130 23.95 -7.88 -20.38
CA GLY A 130 24.26 -7.19 -19.13
C GLY A 130 25.71 -7.32 -18.67
N SER A 131 26.57 -7.96 -19.46
CA SER A 131 27.98 -8.23 -19.13
C SER A 131 28.94 -7.46 -20.04
N ASN A 132 30.12 -7.10 -19.51
CA ASN A 132 31.18 -6.39 -20.23
C ASN A 132 32.55 -6.84 -19.69
N PHE A 133 33.44 -7.28 -20.59
CA PHE A 133 34.77 -7.80 -20.26
C PHE A 133 35.90 -6.87 -20.76
N GLN A 134 35.63 -5.56 -20.85
CA GLN A 134 36.62 -4.52 -21.18
C GLN A 134 37.40 -4.79 -22.48
N GLY A 135 36.68 -5.17 -23.53
CA GLY A 135 37.26 -5.43 -24.85
C GLY A 135 37.66 -6.89 -25.10
N ILE A 136 37.59 -7.76 -24.09
CA ILE A 136 37.70 -9.21 -24.28
C ILE A 136 36.37 -9.73 -24.85
N ASP A 137 36.45 -10.42 -25.98
CA ASP A 137 35.31 -11.12 -26.56
C ASP A 137 35.15 -12.48 -25.86
N TRP A 138 34.42 -12.49 -24.74
CA TRP A 138 34.22 -13.68 -23.92
C TRP A 138 33.65 -14.87 -24.72
N SER A 139 32.86 -14.59 -25.77
CA SER A 139 32.27 -15.63 -26.62
C SER A 139 33.29 -16.41 -27.46
N LYS A 140 34.51 -15.86 -27.63
CA LYS A 140 35.61 -16.49 -28.35
C LYS A 140 36.63 -17.19 -27.45
N GLU A 141 36.48 -17.10 -26.13
CA GLU A 141 37.29 -17.88 -25.19
C GLU A 141 36.96 -19.37 -25.31
N SER A 142 37.92 -20.24 -24.97
CA SER A 142 37.71 -21.69 -25.08
C SER A 142 36.56 -22.15 -24.18
N ASP A 143 35.82 -23.17 -24.62
CA ASP A 143 34.73 -23.77 -23.84
C ASP A 143 35.20 -24.18 -22.43
N ALA A 144 36.42 -24.73 -22.33
CA ALA A 144 37.05 -25.05 -21.05
C ALA A 144 37.17 -23.83 -20.14
N THR A 145 37.73 -22.73 -20.65
CA THR A 145 37.86 -21.48 -19.88
C THR A 145 36.50 -20.96 -19.42
N GLN A 146 35.50 -20.99 -20.31
CA GLN A 146 34.15 -20.56 -19.97
C GLN A 146 33.51 -21.46 -18.90
N ASN A 147 33.68 -22.78 -18.98
CA ASN A 147 33.18 -23.75 -17.99
C ASN A 147 33.82 -23.53 -16.61
N HIS A 148 35.14 -23.38 -16.56
CA HIS A 148 35.88 -23.08 -15.34
C HIS A 148 35.42 -21.78 -14.67
N PHE A 149 35.13 -20.74 -15.47
CA PHE A 149 34.51 -19.53 -14.96
C PHE A 149 33.13 -19.78 -14.32
N GLN A 150 32.28 -20.58 -14.98
CA GLN A 150 30.96 -20.91 -14.43
C GLN A 150 31.08 -21.67 -13.10
N GLN A 151 32.06 -22.57 -12.97
CA GLN A 151 32.33 -23.31 -11.73
C GLN A 151 32.75 -22.36 -10.59
N LEU A 152 33.68 -21.43 -10.84
CA LEU A 152 34.08 -20.42 -9.84
C LEU A 152 32.88 -19.60 -9.35
N ARG A 153 31.97 -19.24 -10.26
CA ARG A 153 30.75 -18.50 -9.91
C ARG A 153 29.81 -19.33 -9.05
N VAL A 154 29.62 -20.61 -9.34
CA VAL A 154 28.82 -21.51 -8.48
C VAL A 154 29.45 -21.62 -7.09
N VAL A 155 30.77 -21.82 -7.02
CA VAL A 155 31.50 -21.87 -5.74
C VAL A 155 31.34 -20.56 -4.96
N TRP A 156 31.35 -19.39 -5.63
CA TRP A 156 31.09 -18.11 -5.00
C TRP A 156 29.70 -18.05 -4.40
N MET A 157 28.68 -18.40 -5.19
CA MET A 157 27.29 -18.36 -4.74
C MET A 157 27.08 -19.25 -3.51
N ASP A 158 27.68 -20.44 -3.49
CA ASP A 158 27.62 -21.35 -2.34
C ASP A 158 28.37 -20.82 -1.12
N ALA A 159 29.52 -20.17 -1.32
CA ALA A 159 30.27 -19.52 -0.24
C ALA A 159 29.48 -18.35 0.36
N MET A 160 28.88 -17.52 -0.50
CA MET A 160 28.05 -16.38 -0.09
C MET A 160 26.79 -16.83 0.65
N SER A 161 26.13 -17.87 0.15
CA SER A 161 24.95 -18.45 0.78
C SER A 161 25.28 -18.99 2.18
N ARG A 162 26.32 -19.82 2.31
CA ARG A 162 26.77 -20.37 3.60
C ARG A 162 27.22 -19.31 4.59
N GLY A 163 27.83 -18.23 4.11
CA GLY A 163 28.26 -17.10 4.95
C GLY A 163 27.13 -16.15 5.35
N GLY A 164 25.88 -16.38 4.90
CA GLY A 164 24.76 -15.45 5.12
C GLY A 164 24.93 -14.11 4.38
N LEU A 165 25.82 -14.06 3.39
CA LEU A 165 26.21 -12.85 2.66
C LEU A 165 25.29 -12.54 1.48
N THR A 166 24.33 -13.43 1.20
CA THR A 166 23.26 -13.21 0.21
C THR A 166 22.05 -12.48 0.80
N ASN A 167 22.04 -12.21 2.11
CA ASN A 167 20.95 -11.53 2.80
C ASN A 167 20.86 -10.06 2.39
N ILE A 168 19.78 -9.68 1.73
CA ILE A 168 19.57 -8.30 1.25
C ILE A 168 18.61 -7.50 2.14
N ALA A 169 17.70 -8.19 2.84
CA ALA A 169 16.80 -7.57 3.80
C ALA A 169 16.37 -8.56 4.89
N VAL A 170 15.87 -8.01 5.98
CA VAL A 170 15.26 -8.75 7.09
C VAL A 170 13.92 -8.08 7.38
N MET A 171 12.89 -8.87 7.62
CA MET A 171 11.54 -8.38 7.89
C MET A 171 10.93 -9.05 9.11
N LEU A 172 10.09 -8.29 9.81
CA LEU A 172 9.28 -8.76 10.91
C LEU A 172 7.97 -9.35 10.39
N GLN A 173 7.53 -10.42 11.03
CA GLN A 173 6.22 -11.02 10.79
C GLN A 173 5.52 -11.20 12.13
N THR A 174 4.26 -10.79 12.23
CA THR A 174 3.50 -10.91 13.47
C THR A 174 2.02 -11.05 13.15
N GLU A 175 1.34 -11.96 13.84
CA GLU A 175 -0.12 -12.03 13.85
C GLU A 175 -0.75 -11.08 14.88
N LYS A 176 0.07 -10.44 15.72
CA LYS A 176 -0.34 -9.51 16.78
C LYS A 176 0.45 -8.21 16.68
N PRO A 177 0.29 -7.45 15.59
CA PRO A 177 1.06 -6.23 15.34
C PRO A 177 0.97 -5.21 16.47
N GLN A 178 -0.14 -5.17 17.21
CA GLN A 178 -0.33 -4.32 18.39
C GLN A 178 0.65 -4.62 19.55
N THR A 179 1.24 -5.81 19.58
CA THR A 179 2.28 -6.18 20.57
C THR A 179 3.67 -5.69 20.17
N VAL A 180 3.87 -5.39 18.88
CA VAL A 180 5.11 -4.88 18.31
C VAL A 180 5.09 -3.35 18.27
N ASN A 181 3.96 -2.78 17.88
CA ASN A 181 3.73 -1.34 17.83
C ASN A 181 2.28 -1.04 18.29
N PRO A 182 2.07 -0.23 19.34
CA PRO A 182 0.72 0.16 19.76
C PRO A 182 -0.04 0.96 18.68
N LEU A 183 0.67 1.56 17.72
CA LEU A 183 0.15 2.13 16.47
C LEU A 183 0.33 1.11 15.33
N ALA A 184 -0.18 -0.11 15.52
CA ALA A 184 -0.06 -1.20 14.56
C ALA A 184 -0.52 -0.77 13.15
N PRO A 185 0.14 -1.26 12.07
CA PRO A 185 -0.33 -1.01 10.71
C PRO A 185 -1.78 -1.47 10.56
N THR A 186 -2.61 -0.64 9.92
CA THR A 186 -4.02 -0.95 9.62
C THR A 186 -4.16 -2.26 8.86
N PHE A 187 -3.21 -2.56 7.97
CA PHE A 187 -3.19 -3.76 7.16
C PHE A 187 -1.88 -4.53 7.38
N PRO A 188 -1.81 -5.40 8.40
CA PRO A 188 -0.61 -6.20 8.62
C PRO A 188 -0.42 -7.19 7.47
N PRO A 189 0.81 -7.33 6.95
CA PRO A 189 1.10 -8.27 5.87
C PRO A 189 0.93 -9.71 6.35
N THR A 190 0.14 -10.51 5.65
CA THR A 190 -0.06 -11.94 5.94
C THR A 190 0.74 -12.84 5.01
N SER A 191 1.05 -12.35 3.80
CA SER A 191 1.98 -12.99 2.88
C SER A 191 2.65 -11.92 2.01
N ILE A 192 3.85 -12.24 1.54
CA ILE A 192 4.64 -11.36 0.68
C ILE A 192 5.27 -12.24 -0.40
N ASP A 193 4.97 -11.89 -1.64
CA ASP A 193 5.57 -12.45 -2.84
C ASP A 193 6.33 -11.36 -3.62
N TYR A 194 7.04 -11.79 -4.66
CA TYR A 194 7.85 -10.89 -5.48
C TYR A 194 7.47 -11.06 -6.94
N SER A 195 7.50 -9.94 -7.66
CA SER A 195 7.27 -9.94 -9.10
C SER A 195 8.06 -8.83 -9.76
N VAL A 196 8.07 -8.83 -11.07
CA VAL A 196 8.69 -7.80 -11.90
C VAL A 196 7.60 -7.05 -12.64
N TYR A 197 7.75 -5.73 -12.74
CA TYR A 197 6.80 -4.90 -13.46
C TYR A 197 7.53 -4.13 -14.56
N PRO A 198 7.23 -4.43 -15.84
CA PRO A 198 7.90 -3.80 -16.96
C PRO A 198 7.54 -2.32 -17.03
N TRP A 199 8.53 -1.49 -17.28
CA TRP A 199 8.26 -0.14 -17.76
C TRP A 199 7.89 -0.20 -19.24
N LYS A 200 6.87 0.56 -19.63
CA LYS A 200 6.52 0.78 -21.03
C LYS A 200 6.37 2.28 -21.25
N ASP A 201 6.95 2.76 -22.33
CA ASP A 201 6.80 4.15 -22.74
C ASP A 201 5.32 4.40 -23.11
N PRO A 202 4.65 5.36 -22.46
CA PRO A 202 3.25 5.65 -22.75
C PRO A 202 3.06 6.33 -24.12
N VAL A 203 4.10 6.95 -24.68
CA VAL A 203 4.08 7.65 -25.98
C VAL A 203 4.45 6.70 -27.12
N TYR A 204 5.50 5.90 -26.92
CA TYR A 204 6.03 4.98 -27.94
C TYR A 204 6.14 3.56 -27.40
N PRO A 205 5.03 2.79 -27.36
CA PRO A 205 4.99 1.50 -26.71
C PRO A 205 5.87 0.48 -27.43
N LEU A 206 7.11 0.34 -26.96
CA LEU A 206 8.03 -0.72 -27.35
C LEU A 206 7.82 -1.95 -26.45
N PRO A 207 8.21 -3.15 -26.92
CA PRO A 207 8.30 -4.32 -26.05
C PRO A 207 9.13 -4.02 -24.79
N PRO A 208 8.78 -4.61 -23.63
CA PRO A 208 9.59 -4.47 -22.42
C PRO A 208 11.06 -4.80 -22.67
N SER A 209 11.95 -4.02 -22.07
CA SER A 209 13.39 -4.22 -22.17
C SER A 209 14.02 -4.17 -20.79
N ASN A 210 15.01 -5.03 -20.56
CA ASN A 210 15.79 -5.08 -19.31
C ASN A 210 16.67 -3.83 -19.12
N ASN A 211 16.87 -3.03 -20.17
CA ASN A 211 17.74 -1.84 -20.14
C ASN A 211 17.04 -0.61 -19.53
N SER A 212 15.75 -0.69 -19.21
CA SER A 212 15.04 0.43 -18.57
C SER A 212 15.35 0.49 -17.08
N ASN A 213 15.91 1.60 -16.63
CA ASN A 213 16.08 1.92 -15.21
C ASN A 213 14.74 2.15 -14.49
N SER A 214 13.63 2.25 -15.22
CA SER A 214 12.28 2.41 -14.68
C SER A 214 11.52 1.09 -14.53
N ASN A 215 12.12 -0.06 -14.88
CA ASN A 215 11.57 -1.36 -14.50
C ASN A 215 11.52 -1.48 -12.97
N ALA A 216 10.45 -2.08 -12.45
CA ALA A 216 10.25 -2.16 -11.01
C ALA A 216 10.31 -3.59 -10.50
N LEU A 217 10.96 -3.77 -9.34
CA LEU A 217 10.79 -4.94 -8.49
C LEU A 217 9.58 -4.68 -7.59
N CYS A 218 8.57 -5.54 -7.68
CA CYS A 218 7.35 -5.41 -6.91
C CYS A 218 7.38 -6.32 -5.68
N TYR A 219 6.98 -5.75 -4.55
CA TYR A 219 6.64 -6.47 -3.33
C TYR A 219 5.13 -6.67 -3.34
N LEU A 220 4.68 -7.91 -3.56
CA LEU A 220 3.26 -8.26 -3.60
C LEU A 220 2.82 -8.64 -2.20
N ILE A 221 2.17 -7.72 -1.51
CA ILE A 221 1.78 -7.88 -0.11
C ILE A 221 0.30 -8.21 -0.04
N MET A 222 -0.05 -9.37 0.52
CA MET A 222 -1.42 -9.69 0.90
C MET A 222 -1.65 -9.39 2.37
N THR A 223 -2.90 -9.11 2.70
CA THR A 223 -3.37 -8.82 4.07
C THR A 223 -4.56 -9.73 4.36
N SER A 224 -5.02 -9.76 5.61
CA SER A 224 -6.24 -10.52 6.00
C SER A 224 -6.21 -12.02 5.67
N LYS A 225 -5.03 -12.61 5.46
CA LYS A 225 -4.81 -14.02 5.08
C LYS A 225 -5.39 -14.37 3.70
N GLU A 226 -5.56 -13.37 2.84
CA GLU A 226 -5.95 -13.58 1.45
C GLU A 226 -4.90 -14.40 0.69
N THR A 227 -5.39 -15.21 -0.27
CA THR A 227 -4.52 -16.09 -1.06
C THR A 227 -3.79 -15.27 -2.13
N PRO A 228 -2.44 -15.33 -2.20
CA PRO A 228 -1.69 -14.68 -3.27
C PRO A 228 -2.12 -15.19 -4.66
N PRO A 229 -2.08 -14.34 -5.70
CA PRO A 229 -2.29 -14.79 -7.07
C PRO A 229 -1.21 -15.80 -7.48
N VAL A 230 -1.59 -16.79 -8.30
CA VAL A 230 -0.68 -17.81 -8.84
C VAL A 230 -0.75 -17.78 -10.38
N PRO A 231 0.34 -17.39 -11.07
CA PRO A 231 1.62 -16.93 -10.54
C PRO A 231 1.52 -15.55 -9.87
N PRO A 232 2.47 -15.20 -8.98
CA PRO A 232 2.51 -13.90 -8.31
C PRO A 232 2.87 -12.80 -9.31
N GLN A 233 1.85 -12.25 -9.99
CA GLN A 233 2.01 -11.22 -11.00
C GLN A 233 0.89 -10.18 -10.91
N ILE A 234 1.25 -8.92 -11.20
CA ILE A 234 0.29 -7.85 -11.39
C ILE A 234 0.10 -7.61 -12.88
N ALA A 235 -1.15 -7.45 -13.32
CA ALA A 235 -1.45 -7.01 -14.67
C ALA A 235 -0.87 -5.61 -14.94
N TYR A 236 -0.35 -5.37 -16.14
CA TYR A 236 0.13 -4.05 -16.49
C TYR A 236 -1.04 -3.06 -16.55
N THR A 237 -1.02 -2.03 -15.70
CA THR A 237 -2.07 -1.01 -15.61
C THR A 237 -1.59 0.40 -15.95
N GLY A 238 -0.31 0.55 -16.29
CA GLY A 238 0.30 1.81 -16.68
C GLY A 238 1.72 1.99 -16.16
N THR A 239 2.29 3.15 -16.42
CA THR A 239 3.68 3.48 -16.05
C THR A 239 3.72 4.00 -14.62
N TRP A 240 4.02 3.10 -13.68
CA TRP A 240 4.04 3.42 -12.25
C TRP A 240 5.33 4.14 -11.84
N VAL A 241 6.48 3.60 -12.24
CA VAL A 241 7.80 4.17 -11.92
C VAL A 241 8.30 4.98 -13.12
N ASN A 242 8.81 6.17 -12.86
CA ASN A 242 9.56 6.97 -13.84
C ASN A 242 10.82 7.48 -13.16
N THR A 243 11.97 7.05 -13.63
CA THR A 243 13.27 7.47 -13.09
C THR A 243 13.86 8.67 -13.81
N ASP A 244 13.05 9.41 -14.58
CA ASP A 244 13.45 10.67 -15.19
C ASP A 244 14.02 11.61 -14.11
N PRO A 245 15.30 12.01 -14.20
CA PRO A 245 15.92 12.91 -13.24
C PRO A 245 15.22 14.27 -13.12
N SER A 246 14.45 14.67 -14.14
CA SER A 246 13.65 15.91 -14.15
C SER A 246 12.30 15.79 -13.44
N GLU A 247 11.85 14.57 -13.13
CA GLU A 247 10.61 14.29 -12.38
C GLU A 247 10.94 13.69 -10.99
N PRO A 248 11.44 14.49 -10.03
CA PRO A 248 11.81 13.98 -8.72
C PRO A 248 10.61 13.35 -8.00
N GLY A 249 10.80 12.11 -7.51
CA GLY A 249 9.86 11.47 -6.59
C GLY A 249 9.07 10.27 -7.12
N ARG A 250 9.33 9.77 -8.34
CA ARG A 250 8.72 8.52 -8.86
C ARG A 250 9.63 7.28 -8.80
N GLY A 251 10.58 7.25 -7.87
CA GLY A 251 11.53 6.13 -7.70
C GLY A 251 10.93 4.89 -7.01
N ALA A 252 9.81 5.04 -6.29
CA ALA A 252 9.06 3.94 -5.69
C ALA A 252 7.58 4.33 -5.58
N ILE A 253 6.69 3.35 -5.70
CA ILE A 253 5.24 3.52 -5.68
C ILE A 253 4.62 2.52 -4.70
N LEU A 254 3.65 2.97 -3.92
CA LEU A 254 2.66 2.11 -3.27
C LEU A 254 1.41 2.06 -4.14
N CYS A 255 0.90 0.85 -4.38
CA CYS A 255 -0.42 0.63 -4.94
C CYS A 255 -1.24 -0.22 -3.98
N MET A 256 -2.39 0.28 -3.57
CA MET A 256 -3.38 -0.42 -2.75
C MET A 256 -4.61 -0.71 -3.61
N SER A 257 -5.05 -1.98 -3.64
CA SER A 257 -6.20 -2.38 -4.44
C SER A 257 -7.47 -1.64 -4.04
N ASP A 258 -8.37 -1.47 -5.00
CA ASP A 258 -9.72 -0.95 -4.81
C ASP A 258 -10.50 -1.79 -3.80
N ALA A 259 -10.43 -3.12 -3.87
CA ALA A 259 -11.09 -4.02 -2.92
C ALA A 259 -10.60 -3.82 -1.48
N LEU A 260 -9.30 -3.58 -1.27
CA LEU A 260 -8.77 -3.34 0.07
C LEU A 260 -9.17 -1.95 0.58
N PHE A 261 -8.99 -0.92 -0.25
CA PHE A 261 -9.25 0.46 0.14
C PHE A 261 -10.75 0.76 0.30
N TRP A 262 -11.56 0.43 -0.71
CA TRP A 262 -12.99 0.73 -0.72
C TRP A 262 -13.79 -0.31 0.04
N GLU A 263 -13.71 -1.59 -0.33
CA GLU A 263 -14.66 -2.59 0.16
C GLU A 263 -14.34 -3.07 1.57
N SER A 264 -13.06 -3.36 1.83
CA SER A 264 -12.63 -3.95 3.10
C SER A 264 -12.47 -2.90 4.19
N TRP A 265 -12.06 -1.69 3.83
CA TRP A 265 -11.72 -0.65 4.81
C TRP A 265 -12.73 0.50 4.86
N LEU A 266 -12.92 1.25 3.78
CA LEU A 266 -13.71 2.49 3.85
C LEU A 266 -15.22 2.22 3.91
N LEU A 267 -15.75 1.33 3.08
CA LEU A 267 -17.19 1.07 2.97
C LEU A 267 -17.83 0.68 4.32
N PRO A 268 -17.24 -0.19 5.16
CA PRO A 268 -17.76 -0.46 6.51
C PRO A 268 -17.90 0.80 7.37
N LEU A 269 -16.95 1.73 7.30
CA LEU A 269 -17.01 3.01 8.02
C LEU A 269 -18.16 3.88 7.48
N LEU A 270 -18.43 3.82 6.17
CA LEU A 270 -19.51 4.57 5.53
C LEU A 270 -20.91 4.01 5.79
N GLN A 271 -21.03 2.73 6.17
CA GLN A 271 -22.34 2.13 6.47
C GLN A 271 -23.04 2.85 7.64
N VAL A 272 -22.29 3.42 8.56
CA VAL A 272 -22.84 4.21 9.68
C VAL A 272 -23.59 5.43 9.16
N ILE A 273 -23.01 6.14 8.18
CA ILE A 273 -23.68 7.27 7.52
C ILE A 273 -24.94 6.77 6.82
N ASN A 274 -24.87 5.69 6.04
CA ASN A 274 -26.04 5.18 5.31
C ASN A 274 -27.21 4.83 6.26
N ARG A 275 -26.93 4.15 7.38
CA ARG A 275 -27.94 3.82 8.41
C ARG A 275 -28.51 5.06 9.07
N ALA A 276 -27.65 6.01 9.43
CA ALA A 276 -28.06 7.27 10.04
C ALA A 276 -28.92 8.14 9.14
N THR A 277 -28.67 8.06 7.83
CA THR A 277 -29.41 8.80 6.81
C THR A 277 -30.77 8.18 6.49
N GLN A 278 -31.08 6.99 7.04
CA GLN A 278 -32.37 6.36 6.90
C GLN A 278 -33.43 7.17 7.68
N ILE A 279 -34.33 7.81 6.95
CA ILE A 279 -35.44 8.54 7.55
C ILE A 279 -36.44 7.53 8.11
N GLN A 280 -36.65 7.55 9.41
CA GLN A 280 -37.80 6.87 10.01
C GLN A 280 -39.01 7.76 9.86
N PRO A 281 -40.02 7.33 9.09
CA PRO A 281 -41.11 8.21 8.75
C PRO A 281 -42.05 8.31 9.98
N TYR A 282 -42.42 9.53 10.35
CA TYR A 282 -43.21 9.83 11.55
C TYR A 282 -44.65 9.37 11.34
N ASN A 283 -45.22 8.56 12.23
CA ASN A 283 -46.63 8.16 12.15
C ASN A 283 -47.53 9.41 12.23
N PRO A 284 -48.16 9.86 11.12
CA PRO A 284 -49.13 10.93 11.22
C PRO A 284 -50.33 10.40 12.01
N HIS A 285 -50.71 11.12 13.06
CA HIS A 285 -51.93 10.83 13.80
C HIS A 285 -53.13 11.23 12.97
N LEU A 286 -53.81 10.25 12.37
CA LEU A 286 -55.12 10.44 11.78
C LEU A 286 -56.17 10.33 12.89
N ILE A 287 -56.92 11.40 13.13
CA ILE A 287 -58.11 11.37 13.98
C ILE A 287 -59.27 10.91 13.09
N PRO A 288 -59.81 9.68 13.24
CA PRO A 288 -60.84 9.18 12.35
C PRO A 288 -62.19 9.84 12.62
N TRP A 289 -62.88 10.23 11.55
CA TRP A 289 -64.29 10.65 11.56
C TRP A 289 -65.19 9.48 11.13
N GLU A 290 -65.12 8.33 11.83
CA GLU A 290 -65.78 7.06 11.43
C GLU A 290 -65.10 6.34 10.24
N GLY A 291 -64.11 5.50 10.55
CA GLY A 291 -63.46 4.62 9.56
C GLY A 291 -62.18 3.98 10.10
N HIS A 292 -61.65 3.01 9.37
CA HIS A 292 -60.32 2.43 9.64
C HIS A 292 -59.26 3.19 8.84
N PRO A 293 -58.49 4.12 9.44
CA PRO A 293 -57.41 4.78 8.75
C PRO A 293 -56.25 3.81 8.49
N GLY A 294 -55.74 3.81 7.27
CA GLY A 294 -54.52 3.10 6.89
C GLY A 294 -53.44 4.11 6.53
N VAL A 295 -52.34 4.13 7.29
CA VAL A 295 -51.14 4.89 6.90
C VAL A 295 -50.05 3.90 6.49
N THR A 296 -49.59 4.02 5.25
CA THR A 296 -48.41 3.31 4.77
C THR A 296 -47.29 4.30 4.55
N GLN A 297 -46.12 4.02 5.12
CA GLN A 297 -44.93 4.83 4.94
C GLN A 297 -43.83 3.96 4.38
N SER A 298 -43.11 4.47 3.38
CA SER A 298 -41.92 3.84 2.86
C SER A 298 -40.78 4.84 2.77
N ALA A 299 -39.58 4.37 3.08
CA ALA A 299 -38.36 5.12 2.92
C ALA A 299 -37.34 4.22 2.21
N SER A 300 -36.62 4.79 1.24
CA SER A 300 -35.49 4.14 0.59
C SER A 300 -34.27 5.03 0.71
N ALA A 301 -33.12 4.42 0.97
CA ALA A 301 -31.83 5.08 1.05
C ALA A 301 -30.86 4.40 0.07
N SER A 302 -30.05 5.21 -0.60
CA SER A 302 -28.99 4.73 -1.48
C SER A 302 -27.75 5.59 -1.25
N THR A 303 -26.57 5.00 -1.35
CA THR A 303 -25.28 5.68 -1.21
C THR A 303 -24.37 5.22 -2.34
N SER A 304 -23.62 6.15 -2.92
CA SER A 304 -22.67 5.92 -4.00
C SER A 304 -21.37 6.64 -3.71
N VAL A 305 -20.26 6.05 -4.15
CA VAL A 305 -18.93 6.66 -4.09
C VAL A 305 -18.48 6.95 -5.51
N THR A 306 -17.96 8.15 -5.74
CA THR A 306 -17.43 8.58 -7.04
C THR A 306 -16.06 9.19 -6.85
N PHE A 307 -15.12 8.88 -7.73
CA PHE A 307 -13.78 9.48 -7.75
C PHE A 307 -13.39 9.81 -9.20
N THR A 308 -12.38 10.65 -9.37
CA THR A 308 -11.82 10.95 -10.70
C THR A 308 -10.49 10.22 -10.86
N SER A 309 -10.31 9.52 -11.98
CA SER A 309 -9.03 8.88 -12.28
C SER A 309 -7.91 9.93 -12.40
N GLY A 310 -6.77 9.68 -11.77
CA GLY A 310 -5.67 10.63 -11.61
C GLY A 310 -5.94 11.72 -10.56
N GLY A 311 -7.17 11.80 -10.04
CA GLY A 311 -7.56 12.74 -9.00
C GLY A 311 -7.22 12.25 -7.59
N GLN A 312 -7.16 13.19 -6.65
CA GLN A 312 -6.84 12.93 -5.24
C GLN A 312 -8.08 13.01 -4.34
N ALA A 313 -9.27 13.07 -4.95
CA ALA A 313 -10.51 13.32 -4.26
C ALA A 313 -11.57 12.29 -4.65
N PHE A 314 -12.47 12.04 -3.71
CA PHE A 314 -13.66 11.23 -3.92
C PHE A 314 -14.85 11.89 -3.24
N SER A 315 -16.05 11.57 -3.71
CA SER A 315 -17.30 12.05 -3.16
C SER A 315 -18.17 10.88 -2.76
N ILE A 316 -18.86 11.03 -1.63
CA ILE A 316 -19.92 10.14 -1.20
C ILE A 316 -21.23 10.89 -1.42
N THR A 317 -22.09 10.32 -2.26
CA THR A 317 -23.41 10.89 -2.53
C THR A 317 -24.46 9.89 -2.09
N GLY A 318 -25.36 10.31 -1.19
CA GLY A 318 -26.52 9.50 -0.86
C GLY A 318 -27.83 10.20 -1.15
N LYS A 319 -28.85 9.40 -1.42
CA LYS A 319 -30.20 9.83 -1.76
C LYS A 319 -31.20 9.06 -0.92
N ASN A 320 -32.09 9.80 -0.27
CA ASN A 320 -33.23 9.28 0.45
C ASN A 320 -34.51 9.67 -0.28
N ALA A 321 -35.45 8.74 -0.39
CA ALA A 321 -36.78 8.99 -0.89
C ALA A 321 -37.80 8.48 0.12
N VAL A 322 -38.72 9.36 0.52
CA VAL A 322 -39.81 9.05 1.44
C VAL A 322 -41.11 9.10 0.67
N SER A 323 -42.00 8.15 0.94
CA SER A 323 -43.38 8.15 0.49
C SER A 323 -44.30 7.91 1.68
N ILE A 324 -45.34 8.73 1.80
CA ILE A 324 -46.41 8.59 2.79
C ILE A 324 -47.72 8.46 2.02
N ASN A 325 -48.45 7.40 2.29
CA ASN A 325 -49.78 7.15 1.77
C ASN A 325 -50.75 7.08 2.96
N CYS A 326 -51.76 7.92 2.93
CA CYS A 326 -52.86 7.92 3.88
C CYS A 326 -54.13 7.49 3.15
N THR A 327 -54.80 6.50 3.69
CA THR A 327 -56.10 6.01 3.20
C THR A 327 -57.08 5.99 4.35
N SER A 328 -58.36 6.24 4.05
CA SER A 328 -59.46 6.03 4.99
C SER A 328 -60.57 5.25 4.31
N PHE A 329 -61.11 4.27 5.05
CA PHE A 329 -62.25 3.46 4.64
C PHE A 329 -63.44 3.79 5.54
N GLY A 330 -64.36 4.62 5.05
CA GLY A 330 -65.62 4.99 5.68
C GLY A 330 -66.77 5.03 4.65
N GLN A 331 -67.72 5.96 4.77
CA GLN A 331 -68.77 6.16 3.75
C GLN A 331 -68.22 6.58 2.37
N TRP A 332 -66.99 7.11 2.32
CA TRP A 332 -66.30 7.50 1.10
C TRP A 332 -64.86 7.00 1.13
N TYR A 333 -64.31 6.61 -0.03
CA TYR A 333 -62.88 6.31 -0.16
C TYR A 333 -62.10 7.62 -0.30
N SER A 334 -61.11 7.75 0.55
CA SER A 334 -60.32 8.96 0.75
C SER A 334 -58.85 8.58 0.73
N LYS A 335 -58.06 9.26 -0.10
CA LYS A 335 -56.64 8.95 -0.32
C LYS A 335 -55.80 10.22 -0.32
N SER A 336 -54.63 10.18 0.27
CA SER A 336 -53.62 11.21 0.08
C SER A 336 -52.23 10.59 -0.01
N ASP A 337 -51.49 10.97 -1.03
CA ASP A 337 -50.14 10.51 -1.30
C ASP A 337 -49.19 11.69 -1.18
N MET A 338 -48.00 11.43 -0.67
CA MET A 338 -46.92 12.40 -0.63
C MET A 338 -45.60 11.67 -0.83
N SER A 339 -44.69 12.27 -1.57
CA SER A 339 -43.31 11.84 -1.61
C SER A 339 -42.37 13.02 -1.66
N PHE A 340 -41.19 12.87 -1.06
CA PHE A 340 -40.13 13.84 -1.18
C PHE A 340 -38.78 13.14 -1.18
N THR A 341 -37.78 13.80 -1.75
CA THR A 341 -36.42 13.28 -1.77
C THR A 341 -35.48 14.22 -1.03
N MET A 342 -34.42 13.64 -0.48
CA MET A 342 -33.29 14.35 0.09
C MET A 342 -32.02 13.75 -0.46
N GLN A 343 -31.01 14.59 -0.68
CA GLN A 343 -29.70 14.16 -1.14
C GLN A 343 -28.63 14.78 -0.28
N TYR A 344 -27.54 14.06 -0.09
CA TYR A 344 -26.33 14.59 0.53
C TYR A 344 -25.12 14.28 -0.31
N LYS A 345 -24.13 15.17 -0.23
CA LYS A 345 -22.83 14.99 -0.84
C LYS A 345 -21.74 15.38 0.14
N LEU A 346 -20.86 14.43 0.44
CA LEU A 346 -19.63 14.64 1.18
C LEU A 346 -18.46 14.55 0.19
N ASN A 347 -17.62 15.58 0.13
CA ASN A 347 -16.42 15.56 -0.69
C ASN A 347 -15.20 15.35 0.21
N PHE A 348 -14.34 14.43 -0.16
CA PHE A 348 -13.11 14.11 0.54
C PHE A 348 -11.91 14.32 -0.36
N ALA A 349 -10.82 14.80 0.22
CA ALA A 349 -9.51 14.83 -0.41
C ALA A 349 -8.57 13.91 0.37
N VAL A 350 -7.75 13.14 -0.33
CA VAL A 350 -6.67 12.35 0.25
C VAL A 350 -5.38 13.13 0.03
N THR A 351 -4.74 13.54 1.12
CA THR A 351 -3.52 14.33 1.10
C THR A 351 -2.41 13.61 1.85
N ARG A 352 -1.15 13.95 1.54
CA ARG A 352 -0.05 13.64 2.44
C ARG A 352 -0.23 14.41 3.74
N VAL A 353 0.23 13.83 4.84
CA VAL A 353 0.52 14.56 6.07
C VAL A 353 2.02 14.63 6.26
N ASP A 354 2.45 15.59 7.08
CA ASP A 354 3.86 15.83 7.33
C ASP A 354 4.57 14.51 7.70
N ASP A 355 4.03 13.72 8.62
CA ASP A 355 4.70 12.51 9.14
C ASP A 355 4.70 11.30 8.19
N GLY A 356 4.46 11.52 6.90
CA GLY A 356 4.59 10.51 5.84
C GLY A 356 3.36 9.72 5.54
N GLY A 357 2.31 9.88 6.33
CA GLY A 357 1.04 9.23 6.12
C GLY A 357 0.18 9.88 5.04
N LEU A 358 -0.97 9.24 4.80
CA LEU A 358 -2.10 9.70 3.99
C LEU A 358 -3.28 10.06 4.88
N GLN A 359 -3.73 11.30 4.85
CA GLN A 359 -4.93 11.71 5.56
C GLN A 359 -6.09 11.95 4.61
N ILE A 360 -7.27 11.52 5.02
CA ILE A 360 -8.53 11.83 4.36
C ILE A 360 -9.16 13.04 5.06
N LEU A 361 -9.42 14.09 4.30
CA LEU A 361 -10.01 15.34 4.79
C LEU A 361 -11.38 15.55 4.13
N CYS A 362 -12.40 15.87 4.91
CA CYS A 362 -13.68 16.34 4.36
C CYS A 362 -13.51 17.79 3.90
N THR A 363 -13.66 18.04 2.60
CA THR A 363 -13.49 19.38 2.00
C THR A 363 -14.80 20.16 1.96
N SER A 364 -15.93 19.46 1.85
CA SER A 364 -17.26 20.08 1.91
C SER A 364 -18.33 19.04 2.17
N SER A 365 -19.39 19.44 2.87
CA SER A 365 -20.63 18.69 3.03
C SER A 365 -21.81 19.52 2.56
N ARG A 366 -22.73 18.93 1.82
CA ARG A 366 -23.97 19.59 1.40
C ARG A 366 -25.14 18.64 1.55
N VAL A 367 -26.25 19.12 2.09
CA VAL A 367 -27.57 18.51 2.00
C VAL A 367 -28.42 19.33 1.05
N SER A 368 -29.24 18.68 0.25
CA SER A 368 -30.19 19.32 -0.65
C SER A 368 -31.53 18.62 -0.59
N LYS A 369 -32.58 19.42 -0.47
CA LYS A 369 -33.98 19.00 -0.53
C LYS A 369 -34.39 18.88 -2.00
N GLY A 370 -34.97 17.76 -2.38
CA GLY A 370 -35.56 17.55 -3.71
C GLY A 370 -37.00 18.07 -3.79
N PRO A 371 -37.72 17.80 -4.88
CA PRO A 371 -39.12 18.17 -4.99
C PRO A 371 -39.99 17.39 -3.99
N VAL A 372 -41.07 18.03 -3.53
CA VAL A 372 -42.21 17.39 -2.84
C VAL A 372 -43.29 17.16 -3.88
N SER A 373 -43.79 15.94 -3.99
CA SER A 373 -44.94 15.57 -4.83
C SER A 373 -46.07 15.15 -3.93
N TYR A 374 -47.29 15.60 -4.20
CA TYR A 374 -48.45 15.28 -3.38
C TYR A 374 -49.70 15.12 -4.24
N HIS A 375 -50.65 14.33 -3.73
CA HIS A 375 -51.94 14.09 -4.34
C HIS A 375 -52.98 13.88 -3.24
N THR A 376 -54.19 14.40 -3.42
CA THR A 376 -55.28 14.23 -2.45
C THR A 376 -56.61 14.00 -3.16
N GLU A 377 -57.38 13.02 -2.69
CA GLU A 377 -58.69 12.65 -3.19
C GLU A 377 -59.65 12.53 -2.00
N ASN A 378 -60.73 13.31 -2.02
CA ASN A 378 -61.80 13.26 -1.02
C ASN A 378 -61.31 13.43 0.43
N ILE A 379 -60.22 14.17 0.65
CA ILE A 379 -59.72 14.55 1.97
C ILE A 379 -59.40 16.05 1.96
N ASN A 380 -59.91 16.77 2.96
CA ASN A 380 -59.49 18.13 3.24
C ASN A 380 -58.53 18.11 4.42
N TRP A 381 -57.27 18.46 4.17
CA TRP A 381 -56.25 18.60 5.20
C TRP A 381 -56.22 20.03 5.75
N THR A 382 -56.00 20.19 7.05
CA THR A 382 -55.70 21.49 7.68
C THR A 382 -54.49 21.32 8.60
N PRO A 383 -53.30 21.84 8.25
CA PRO A 383 -52.98 22.61 7.04
C PRO A 383 -53.06 21.77 5.75
N ALA A 384 -53.01 22.41 4.57
CA ALA A 384 -53.06 21.73 3.28
C ALA A 384 -51.94 20.67 3.14
N TRP A 385 -52.19 19.62 2.35
CA TRP A 385 -51.31 18.44 2.28
C TRP A 385 -49.92 18.74 1.74
N ASP A 386 -49.79 19.72 0.85
CA ASP A 386 -48.53 20.26 0.35
C ASP A 386 -47.72 20.97 1.44
N VAL A 387 -48.40 21.76 2.29
CA VAL A 387 -47.80 22.41 3.46
C VAL A 387 -47.29 21.35 4.44
N ILE A 388 -48.09 20.31 4.70
CA ILE A 388 -47.66 19.17 5.53
C ILE A 388 -46.41 18.52 4.92
N GLY A 389 -46.34 18.38 3.60
CA GLY A 389 -45.18 17.80 2.95
C GLY A 389 -43.91 18.61 3.01
N HIS A 390 -44.01 19.92 2.87
CA HIS A 390 -42.88 20.80 3.13
C HIS A 390 -42.45 20.77 4.59
N MET A 391 -43.38 20.75 5.55
CA MET A 391 -43.05 20.59 6.97
C MET A 391 -42.35 19.26 7.27
N CYS A 392 -42.82 18.15 6.69
CA CYS A 392 -42.18 16.84 6.81
C CYS A 392 -40.78 16.84 6.20
N GLN A 393 -40.61 17.39 5.00
CA GLN A 393 -39.32 17.49 4.34
C GLN A 393 -38.35 18.41 5.10
N ASP A 394 -38.83 19.51 5.67
CA ASP A 394 -38.02 20.46 6.42
C ASP A 394 -37.56 19.87 7.75
N SER A 395 -38.46 19.21 8.48
CA SER A 395 -38.14 18.50 9.72
C SER A 395 -37.16 17.35 9.48
N ALA A 396 -37.41 16.55 8.43
CA ALA A 396 -36.51 15.48 8.03
C ALA A 396 -35.15 16.05 7.61
N GLY A 397 -35.12 17.12 6.81
CA GLY A 397 -33.89 17.76 6.34
C GLY A 397 -33.05 18.36 7.46
N GLY A 398 -33.67 19.05 8.43
CA GLY A 398 -32.94 19.62 9.57
C GLY A 398 -32.39 18.55 10.52
N SER A 399 -33.15 17.47 10.75
CA SER A 399 -32.64 16.31 11.51
C SER A 399 -31.50 15.64 10.77
N PHE A 400 -31.64 15.49 9.47
CA PHE A 400 -30.65 14.90 8.58
C PHE A 400 -29.33 15.67 8.55
N GLU A 401 -29.38 16.99 8.41
CA GLU A 401 -28.20 17.86 8.43
C GLU A 401 -27.42 17.72 9.74
N ARG A 402 -28.13 17.80 10.88
CA ARG A 402 -27.51 17.65 12.21
C ARG A 402 -26.87 16.28 12.40
N SER A 403 -27.57 15.22 11.99
CA SER A 403 -27.03 13.86 12.03
C SER A 403 -25.78 13.75 11.16
N LEU A 404 -25.83 14.23 9.92
CA LEU A 404 -24.71 14.15 8.98
C LEU A 404 -23.44 14.80 9.52
N GLU A 405 -23.54 15.93 10.23
CA GLU A 405 -22.39 16.56 10.89
C GLU A 405 -21.74 15.67 11.95
N VAL A 406 -22.55 15.11 12.86
CA VAL A 406 -22.06 14.20 13.90
C VAL A 406 -21.38 12.97 13.30
N TYR A 407 -22.00 12.35 12.28
CA TYR A 407 -21.44 11.16 11.65
C TYR A 407 -20.22 11.46 10.79
N ARG A 408 -20.16 12.64 10.15
CA ARG A 408 -18.95 13.12 9.47
C ARG A 408 -17.81 13.23 10.48
N ASP A 409 -18.05 13.84 11.63
CA ASP A 409 -17.01 14.07 12.64
C ASP A 409 -16.54 12.74 13.25
N ASN A 410 -17.46 11.81 13.51
CA ASN A 410 -17.11 10.44 13.92
C ASN A 410 -16.28 9.72 12.85
N LEU A 411 -16.68 9.80 11.57
CA LEU A 411 -15.91 9.22 10.47
C LEU A 411 -14.50 9.81 10.41
N LEU A 412 -14.35 11.13 10.53
CA LEU A 412 -13.04 11.78 10.52
C LEU A 412 -12.18 11.37 11.72
N ASN A 413 -12.79 11.17 12.90
CA ASN A 413 -12.11 10.66 14.08
C ASN A 413 -11.66 9.20 13.88
N ASP A 414 -12.50 8.35 13.29
CA ASP A 414 -12.16 6.95 12.99
C ASP A 414 -11.07 6.84 11.91
N LEU A 415 -11.01 7.81 10.99
CA LEU A 415 -9.96 7.92 9.97
C LEU A 415 -8.67 8.55 10.52
N ALA A 416 -8.72 9.22 11.67
CA ALA A 416 -7.55 9.85 12.28
C ALA A 416 -6.56 8.77 12.78
N GLY A 417 -5.27 8.95 12.49
CA GLY A 417 -4.23 8.01 12.91
C GLY A 417 -4.13 6.73 12.08
N VAL A 418 -5.08 6.48 11.17
CA VAL A 418 -5.06 5.37 10.19
C VAL A 418 -4.23 5.73 8.95
N ASN A 419 -3.51 6.85 9.01
CA ASN A 419 -2.82 7.47 7.90
C ASN A 419 -1.46 6.83 7.56
N LYS A 420 -0.91 5.99 8.42
CA LYS A 420 0.49 5.54 8.26
C LYS A 420 0.59 4.17 7.61
N LEU A 421 1.35 4.12 6.51
CA LEU A 421 1.92 2.87 6.03
C LEU A 421 3.20 2.58 6.81
N ILE A 422 3.21 1.52 7.60
CA ILE A 422 4.39 1.05 8.31
C ILE A 422 4.89 -0.20 7.58
N LEU A 423 6.01 -0.05 6.87
CA LEU A 423 6.74 -1.18 6.29
C LEU A 423 7.94 -1.52 7.19
N PRO A 424 8.36 -2.78 7.27
CA PRO A 424 9.52 -3.17 8.08
C PRO A 424 10.81 -2.47 7.59
N GLY A 425 11.41 -1.64 8.46
CA GLY A 425 12.66 -0.91 8.20
C GLY A 425 12.98 0.13 9.27
N ALA A 426 14.22 0.61 9.33
CA ALA A 426 14.65 1.66 10.28
C ALA A 426 14.34 3.07 9.71
N GLY A 427 13.06 3.46 9.68
CA GLY A 427 12.59 4.75 9.17
C GLY A 427 11.16 4.69 8.67
N ASP A 428 10.59 5.84 8.33
CA ASP A 428 9.24 5.97 7.79
C ASP A 428 9.27 6.09 6.26
N TYR A 429 8.20 5.59 5.63
CA TYR A 429 7.93 5.90 4.24
C TYR A 429 7.00 7.12 4.18
N LEU A 430 7.38 8.07 3.34
CA LEU A 430 6.65 9.30 3.12
C LEU A 430 5.87 9.21 1.82
N CYS A 431 4.57 9.39 1.92
CA CYS A 431 3.65 9.33 0.80
C CYS A 431 3.51 10.71 0.12
N SER A 432 3.31 10.72 -1.20
CA SER A 432 3.04 11.93 -1.98
C SER A 432 2.36 11.64 -3.31
N ASN A 433 1.80 12.67 -3.96
CA ASN A 433 1.11 12.53 -5.25
C ASN A 433 0.05 11.42 -5.25
N VAL A 434 -0.77 11.40 -4.20
CA VAL A 434 -1.86 10.44 -4.04
C VAL A 434 -2.82 10.56 -5.21
N MET A 435 -3.24 9.44 -5.77
CA MET A 435 -4.21 9.41 -6.85
C MET A 435 -4.98 8.11 -6.92
N PHE A 436 -6.16 8.16 -7.53
CA PHE A 436 -6.94 6.97 -7.87
C PHE A 436 -6.69 6.54 -9.32
N THR A 437 -6.40 5.27 -9.53
CA THR A 437 -6.37 4.67 -10.87
C THR A 437 -7.79 4.60 -11.46
N LYS A 438 -7.92 4.31 -12.76
CA LYS A 438 -9.24 4.13 -13.39
C LYS A 438 -10.10 3.03 -12.72
N PRO A 439 -9.53 1.88 -12.31
CA PRO A 439 -10.25 0.89 -11.51
C PRO A 439 -10.55 1.31 -10.06
N GLY A 440 -9.94 2.39 -9.56
CA GLY A 440 -10.16 2.86 -8.19
C GLY A 440 -9.11 2.45 -7.17
N ALA A 441 -8.03 1.77 -7.59
CA ALA A 441 -6.88 1.52 -6.72
C ALA A 441 -6.21 2.84 -6.29
N LEU A 442 -5.79 2.93 -5.04
CA LEU A 442 -5.09 4.07 -4.48
C LEU A 442 -3.58 3.93 -4.77
N VAL A 443 -2.99 4.95 -5.37
CA VAL A 443 -1.57 4.99 -5.72
C VAL A 443 -0.92 6.21 -5.09
N THR A 444 0.28 6.04 -4.54
CA THR A 444 1.08 7.14 -4.00
C THR A 444 2.56 6.89 -4.28
N ASN A 445 3.29 7.97 -4.55
CA ASN A 445 4.73 7.95 -4.54
C ASN A 445 5.22 7.68 -3.11
N LEU A 446 6.27 6.88 -2.99
CA LEU A 446 6.96 6.60 -1.74
C LEU A 446 8.36 7.18 -1.76
N ALA A 447 8.70 7.93 -0.72
CA ALA A 447 10.08 8.33 -0.41
C ALA A 447 10.46 7.79 0.96
N TYR A 448 11.62 7.15 1.07
CA TYR A 448 12.11 6.67 2.36
C TYR A 448 12.85 7.80 3.08
N ASN A 449 12.45 8.11 4.33
CA ASN A 449 13.09 9.15 5.14
C ASN A 449 14.13 8.61 6.15
N GLY A 450 14.40 7.31 6.08
CA GLY A 450 15.28 6.64 7.04
C GLY A 450 16.74 7.10 6.96
N ALA A 451 17.54 6.62 7.93
CA ALA A 451 18.95 6.93 8.01
C ALA A 451 19.67 6.59 6.69
N ALA A 452 20.61 7.46 6.28
CA ALA A 452 21.49 7.16 5.15
C ALA A 452 22.17 5.81 5.37
N ALA A 453 22.49 5.13 4.27
CA ALA A 453 23.37 3.98 4.35
C ALA A 453 24.70 4.36 5.04
N PRO A 454 25.36 3.43 5.77
CA PRO A 454 26.67 3.70 6.36
C PRO A 454 27.65 4.27 5.34
N GLY A 455 28.12 5.50 5.55
CA GLY A 455 29.06 6.20 4.67
C GLY A 455 28.44 7.09 3.59
N GLU A 456 27.11 7.09 3.40
CA GLU A 456 26.42 8.04 2.54
C GLU A 456 25.95 9.28 3.32
N LYS A 457 26.04 10.46 2.70
CA LYS A 457 25.37 11.65 3.24
C LYS A 457 23.86 11.46 3.08
N ILE A 458 23.09 11.80 4.11
CA ILE A 458 21.61 11.84 4.04
C ILE A 458 21.23 12.74 2.87
N ARG A 459 20.76 12.13 1.78
CA ARG A 459 20.18 12.85 0.66
C ARG A 459 18.69 13.01 0.97
N ILE A 460 18.33 14.17 1.47
CA ILE A 460 16.93 14.57 1.65
C ILE A 460 16.31 14.63 0.24
N PRO A 461 15.35 13.76 -0.11
CA PRO A 461 14.65 13.86 -1.39
C PRO A 461 14.06 15.26 -1.57
N ASP A 462 14.03 15.79 -2.79
CA ASP A 462 13.59 17.18 -3.04
C ASP A 462 12.20 17.48 -2.49
N ILE A 463 11.33 16.47 -2.52
CA ILE A 463 9.96 16.53 -1.97
C ILE A 463 9.89 16.77 -0.45
N LEU A 464 11.02 16.60 0.25
CA LEU A 464 11.17 16.80 1.69
C LEU A 464 11.91 18.08 2.05
N LYS A 465 12.34 18.88 1.06
CA LYS A 465 12.97 20.19 1.34
C LYS A 465 12.05 21.11 2.14
N ASP A 466 10.76 21.04 1.84
CA ASP A 466 9.73 21.82 2.53
C ASP A 466 9.12 21.08 3.73
N ALA A 467 9.49 19.82 3.96
CA ALA A 467 8.99 19.07 5.09
C ALA A 467 9.56 19.65 6.41
N PRO A 468 8.78 19.68 7.50
CA PRO A 468 9.26 20.00 8.83
C PRO A 468 10.58 19.29 9.20
N PRO A 469 11.51 19.93 9.95
CA PRO A 469 12.82 19.36 10.29
C PRO A 469 12.75 17.92 10.87
N ARG A 470 11.68 17.59 11.60
CA ARG A 470 11.38 16.25 12.13
C ARG A 470 11.32 15.14 11.07
N GLN A 471 10.97 15.45 9.82
CA GLN A 471 10.86 14.48 8.71
C GLN A 471 12.09 14.43 7.81
N ARG A 472 13.07 15.31 8.04
CA ARG A 472 14.33 15.32 7.30
C ARG A 472 15.37 14.35 7.87
N GLY A 473 15.01 13.57 8.91
CA GLY A 473 15.91 12.62 9.55
C GLY A 473 17.07 13.26 10.31
N LEU A 474 16.95 14.53 10.74
CA LEU A 474 17.95 15.19 11.58
C LEU A 474 17.84 14.64 13.00
N ALA A 475 18.65 13.61 13.30
CA ALA A 475 18.77 13.01 14.63
C ALA A 475 19.07 14.09 15.68
N GLY A 476 18.14 14.29 16.64
CA GLY A 476 18.35 15.22 17.77
C GLY A 476 17.10 15.79 18.44
N ALA A 477 15.91 15.71 17.84
CA ALA A 477 14.69 16.21 18.48
C ALA A 477 14.05 15.14 19.38
N THR A 478 14.34 15.18 20.69
CA THR A 478 13.64 14.38 21.70
C THR A 478 12.17 14.79 21.79
N TYR A 479 11.26 13.82 21.67
CA TYR A 479 9.82 14.01 21.84
C TYR A 479 9.43 13.85 23.32
N SER A 480 8.84 14.89 23.90
CA SER A 480 7.95 14.76 25.06
C SER A 480 6.52 14.70 24.53
N PRO A 481 5.77 13.62 24.75
CA PRO A 481 4.37 13.59 24.37
C PRO A 481 3.60 14.71 25.06
N PRO A 482 2.65 15.40 24.39
CA PRO A 482 1.69 16.22 25.09
C PRO A 482 0.94 15.31 26.06
N GLU A 483 0.85 15.73 27.33
CA GLU A 483 -0.01 15.09 28.33
C GLU A 483 -1.37 14.83 27.69
N ARG A 484 -1.83 13.57 27.76
CA ARG A 484 -3.21 13.23 27.44
C ARG A 484 -4.09 14.13 28.30
N VAL A 485 -4.76 15.09 27.68
CA VAL A 485 -5.91 15.76 28.29
C VAL A 485 -6.95 14.66 28.48
N SER A 486 -7.08 14.20 29.72
CA SER A 486 -8.16 13.33 30.16
C SER A 486 -9.47 14.09 29.97
N LEU A 487 -10.15 13.84 28.84
CA LEU A 487 -11.53 14.25 28.67
C LEU A 487 -12.37 13.43 29.65
N VAL A 488 -12.75 14.08 30.74
CA VAL A 488 -13.78 13.62 31.67
C VAL A 488 -15.06 13.41 30.85
N SER A 489 -15.42 12.15 30.61
CA SER A 489 -16.71 11.80 30.04
C SER A 489 -17.80 12.18 31.05
N LYS A 490 -18.49 13.30 30.81
CA LYS A 490 -19.80 13.54 31.44
C LYS A 490 -20.84 12.78 30.63
N SER A 491 -21.29 11.66 31.16
CA SER A 491 -22.53 11.00 30.75
C SER A 491 -23.69 11.95 31.04
N ILE A 492 -24.39 12.38 29.98
CA ILE A 492 -25.71 13.02 30.10
C ILE A 492 -26.73 11.87 30.09
N PRO A 493 -27.51 11.65 31.16
CA PRO A 493 -28.56 10.65 31.14
C PRO A 493 -29.66 11.11 30.18
N ILE A 494 -30.00 10.26 29.21
CA ILE A 494 -31.23 10.38 28.44
C ILE A 494 -32.33 9.85 29.34
N VAL A 495 -33.13 10.75 29.92
CA VAL A 495 -34.39 10.41 30.58
C VAL A 495 -35.38 10.06 29.48
N GLN A 496 -35.70 8.78 29.34
CA GLN A 496 -36.92 8.34 28.66
C GLN A 496 -38.04 8.30 29.71
N ASP A 497 -38.79 9.40 29.81
CA ASP A 497 -40.10 9.39 30.44
C ASP A 497 -41.15 9.09 29.37
N GLY A 498 -41.92 8.02 29.59
CA GLY A 498 -42.97 7.58 28.70
C GLY A 498 -43.70 6.36 29.26
N HIS A 499 -44.34 6.56 30.42
CA HIS A 499 -45.33 5.65 30.98
C HIS A 499 -46.50 5.47 29.99
N PRO A 500 -47.01 4.25 29.77
CA PRO A 500 -48.34 4.04 29.23
C PRO A 500 -49.31 3.99 30.40
N ASP A 501 -50.06 5.08 30.61
CA ASP A 501 -51.32 5.00 31.34
C ASP A 501 -52.42 4.58 30.37
N SER A 502 -53.09 3.51 30.78
CA SER A 502 -54.40 3.05 30.36
C SER A 502 -55.44 4.16 30.19
N ILE A 503 -56.22 4.11 29.11
CA ILE A 503 -57.69 3.96 29.06
C ILE A 503 -58.03 3.28 27.74
#